data_AF-A0A2D6A9B8-F1
#
_entry.id   AF-A0A2D6A9B8-F1
#
_cell.length_a   1.000
_cell.length_b   1.000
_cell.length_c   1.000
_cell.angle_alpha   90.00
_cell.angle_beta   90.00
_cell.angle_gamma   90.00
#
_symmetry.space_group_name_H-M   'P 1'
#
loop_
_entity.id
_entity.type
_entity.pdbx_description
1 polymer ?
#
loop_
_entity_poly.entity_id
_entity_poly.type
_entity_poly.pdbx_seq_one_letter_code
_entity_poly.pdbx_strand_id
1 'polypeptide(L)'
;MSRTIYIARRAILGLGLAGALLAAPVLGQEETDRFGTAKNVTLTAVRTTPHAYKNVWIKFQGHYGGIGAVHNPFFTRFTRSEFINFSVWSDEQKIWQKNEYDNPLMTLFCLKRDSAVVAKVYELRRYDRVEIVGVVRNAFNSEPWIEVSEVRSIDGRVTTATLTHMARAWTFIEQHRWQQAAVELNLAARQKLTDNARGWLHGYLGLALMRLGRPKEAATQLAAAKGILKGEPQILEWSGVLERDPRSQVDTQVTMTEVRKGERPLWEAVDDKKGKAKKLGRTKTGGKKPTTRSNQLKDVGPVKLPRTEKSSNKTQGAAKPNK
;
A
#
# COMPACT_ATOMS: atom_id res chain seq x y z
N MET A 1 -14.73 -52.41 -5.14
CA MET A 1 -14.23 -52.78 -3.80
C MET A 1 -14.79 -51.78 -2.79
N SER A 2 -15.81 -52.22 -2.06
CA SER A 2 -16.63 -51.42 -1.12
C SER A 2 -16.07 -51.48 0.31
N ARG A 3 -16.11 -50.37 1.05
CA ARG A 3 -16.01 -50.35 2.54
C ARG A 3 -16.84 -49.24 3.20
N THR A 4 -18.14 -49.51 3.28
CA THR A 4 -19.05 -49.58 4.45
C THR A 4 -18.54 -49.24 5.88
N ILE A 5 -19.26 -48.30 6.54
CA ILE A 5 -19.74 -48.19 7.96
C ILE A 5 -18.75 -47.93 9.14
N TYR A 6 -19.04 -46.91 9.97
CA TYR A 6 -19.37 -47.05 11.42
C TYR A 6 -20.02 -45.78 12.00
N ILE A 7 -21.32 -45.89 12.32
CA ILE A 7 -22.11 -44.95 13.13
C ILE A 7 -22.09 -45.50 14.56
N ALA A 8 -21.61 -44.73 15.52
CA ALA A 8 -21.71 -45.06 16.95
C ALA A 8 -22.53 -44.00 17.68
N ARG A 9 -23.78 -44.35 17.97
CA ARG A 9 -24.64 -43.68 18.97
C ARG A 9 -24.11 -43.99 20.37
N ARG A 10 -23.98 -42.97 21.22
CA ARG A 10 -24.03 -43.16 22.68
C ARG A 10 -24.86 -42.05 23.31
N ALA A 11 -26.02 -42.46 23.80
CA ALA A 11 -26.83 -41.74 24.77
C ALA A 11 -26.42 -42.20 26.17
N ILE A 12 -26.16 -41.28 27.09
CA ILE A 12 -26.28 -41.51 28.54
C ILE A 12 -26.81 -40.23 29.20
N LEU A 13 -28.00 -40.38 29.82
CA LEU A 13 -28.59 -39.50 30.81
C LEU A 13 -27.69 -39.37 32.04
N GLY A 14 -27.57 -38.16 32.59
CA GLY A 14 -27.01 -37.90 33.91
C GLY A 14 -27.65 -36.67 34.52
N LEU A 15 -28.57 -36.91 35.45
CA LEU A 15 -29.39 -35.95 36.19
C LEU A 15 -28.61 -35.42 37.41
N GLY A 16 -28.65 -34.10 37.64
CA GLY A 16 -28.60 -33.50 38.98
C GLY A 16 -27.25 -33.02 39.53
N LEU A 17 -27.10 -31.70 39.71
CA LEU A 17 -26.64 -31.01 40.93
C LEU A 17 -26.79 -29.50 40.67
N ALA A 18 -27.80 -28.85 41.26
CA ALA A 18 -27.71 -28.12 42.53
C ALA A 18 -26.94 -26.80 42.42
N GLY A 19 -27.67 -25.71 42.67
CA GLY A 19 -27.25 -24.33 42.51
C GLY A 19 -25.98 -23.95 43.27
N ALA A 20 -25.13 -23.21 42.55
CA ALA A 20 -24.38 -22.10 43.10
C ALA A 20 -24.47 -20.99 42.05
N LEU A 21 -25.46 -20.11 42.19
CA LEU A 21 -25.54 -18.84 41.49
C LEU A 21 -24.38 -17.98 42.03
N LEU A 22 -23.18 -18.22 41.50
CA LEU A 22 -22.04 -17.32 41.64
C LEU A 22 -22.42 -16.05 40.90
N ALA A 23 -22.96 -15.08 41.64
CA ALA A 23 -23.00 -13.69 41.23
C ALA A 23 -21.56 -13.21 41.05
N ALA A 24 -21.01 -13.47 39.86
CA ALA A 24 -19.76 -12.88 39.45
C ALA A 24 -19.95 -11.35 39.48
N PRO A 25 -19.11 -10.60 40.20
CA PRO A 25 -19.21 -9.15 40.19
C PRO A 25 -18.94 -8.67 38.76
N VAL A 26 -19.99 -8.16 38.11
CA VAL A 26 -19.91 -7.44 36.84
C VAL A 26 -19.31 -6.06 37.14
N LEU A 27 -18.03 -6.03 37.55
CA LEU A 27 -17.29 -4.80 37.88
C LEU A 27 -16.53 -4.22 36.68
N GLY A 28 -16.98 -4.50 35.45
CA GLY A 28 -16.26 -4.10 34.23
C GLY A 28 -17.08 -3.36 33.17
N GLN A 29 -18.39 -3.14 33.34
CA GLN A 29 -19.25 -2.63 32.27
C GLN A 29 -19.64 -1.15 32.35
N GLU A 30 -19.40 -0.46 33.47
CA GLU A 30 -19.85 0.94 33.62
C GLU A 30 -18.94 1.98 32.96
N GLU A 31 -17.64 1.70 32.73
CA GLU A 31 -16.76 2.66 32.04
C GLU A 31 -17.02 2.73 30.52
N THR A 32 -17.46 1.63 29.91
CA THR A 32 -17.79 1.59 28.48
C THR A 32 -19.02 2.42 28.13
N ASP A 33 -19.93 2.64 29.08
CA ASP A 33 -21.20 3.33 28.81
C ASP A 33 -21.06 4.86 28.80
N ARG A 34 -20.04 5.39 29.49
CA ARG A 34 -19.84 6.85 29.63
C ARG A 34 -19.36 7.56 28.36
N PHE A 35 -18.84 6.82 27.38
CA PHE A 35 -18.18 7.43 26.22
C PHE A 35 -18.74 6.99 24.85
N GLY A 36 -19.81 6.21 24.85
CA GLY A 36 -20.52 5.79 23.64
C GLY A 36 -19.83 4.67 22.85
N THR A 37 -20.60 4.04 21.97
CA THR A 37 -20.14 2.97 21.08
C THR A 37 -19.05 3.47 20.14
N ALA A 38 -17.93 2.73 20.05
CA ALA A 38 -16.83 3.06 19.15
C ALA A 38 -17.31 3.12 17.69
N LYS A 39 -17.04 4.26 17.02
CA LYS A 39 -17.42 4.48 15.63
C LYS A 39 -16.44 3.77 14.70
N ASN A 40 -16.96 2.92 13.80
CA ASN A 40 -16.17 2.35 12.73
C ASN A 40 -15.74 3.46 11.76
N VAL A 41 -14.43 3.68 11.64
CA VAL A 41 -13.85 4.73 10.81
C VAL A 41 -12.60 4.22 10.11
N THR A 42 -12.22 4.89 9.04
CA THR A 42 -10.97 4.60 8.34
C THR A 42 -9.87 5.50 8.89
N LEU A 43 -8.65 4.98 8.99
CA LEU A 43 -7.55 5.75 9.56
C LEU A 43 -7.21 6.98 8.70
N THR A 44 -7.40 6.88 7.38
CA THR A 44 -7.25 7.98 6.42
C THR A 44 -8.21 9.12 6.75
N ALA A 45 -9.48 8.82 7.04
CA ALA A 45 -10.46 9.83 7.43
C ALA A 45 -10.06 10.54 8.74
N VAL A 46 -9.58 9.78 9.74
CA VAL A 46 -9.13 10.35 11.01
C VAL A 46 -7.89 11.23 10.82
N ARG A 47 -6.94 10.84 9.97
CA ARG A 47 -5.75 11.64 9.64
C ARG A 47 -6.08 12.92 8.88
N THR A 48 -7.13 12.89 8.07
CA THR A 48 -7.53 14.05 7.24
C THR A 48 -8.19 15.14 8.09
N THR A 49 -9.00 14.74 9.08
CA THR A 49 -9.74 15.68 9.95
C THR A 49 -9.65 15.30 11.43
N PRO A 50 -8.44 15.26 12.03
CA PRO A 50 -8.24 14.73 13.38
C PRO A 50 -9.01 15.49 14.47
N HIS A 51 -9.21 16.80 14.28
CA HIS A 51 -9.99 17.63 15.20
C HIS A 51 -11.46 17.20 15.32
N ALA A 52 -12.05 16.66 14.23
CA ALA A 52 -13.43 16.19 14.23
C ALA A 52 -13.64 14.91 15.05
N TYR A 53 -12.56 14.20 15.35
CA TYR A 53 -12.60 12.95 16.13
C TYR A 53 -12.13 13.14 17.57
N LYS A 54 -11.83 14.37 18.01
CA LYS A 54 -11.36 14.62 19.38
C LYS A 54 -12.37 14.12 20.42
N ASN A 55 -11.91 13.33 21.38
CA ASN A 55 -12.67 12.61 22.39
C ASN A 55 -13.72 11.62 21.85
N VAL A 56 -13.60 11.21 20.58
CA VAL A 56 -14.46 10.20 19.97
C VAL A 56 -13.77 8.85 20.03
N TRP A 57 -14.50 7.83 20.45
CA TRP A 57 -14.08 6.44 20.35
C TRP A 57 -14.18 5.96 18.92
N ILE A 58 -13.08 5.43 18.42
CA ILE A 58 -12.93 4.99 17.05
C ILE A 58 -12.48 3.55 17.01
N LYS A 59 -12.95 2.85 15.98
CA LYS A 59 -12.56 1.49 15.66
C LYS A 59 -12.09 1.47 14.21
N PHE A 60 -10.86 1.02 13.99
CA PHE A 60 -10.25 0.98 12.65
C PHE A 60 -9.32 -0.22 12.51
N GLN A 61 -8.97 -0.52 11.25
CA GLN A 61 -8.07 -1.62 10.89
C GLN A 61 -6.77 -1.08 10.29
N GLY A 62 -5.68 -1.82 10.45
CA GLY A 62 -4.38 -1.47 9.88
C GLY A 62 -3.34 -2.57 10.01
N HIS A 63 -2.12 -2.25 9.58
CA HIS A 63 -0.96 -3.15 9.63
C HIS A 63 0.05 -2.65 10.66
N TYR A 64 0.41 -3.51 11.61
CA TYR A 64 1.36 -3.17 12.66
C TYR A 64 2.76 -2.86 12.09
N GLY A 65 3.31 -1.70 12.46
CA GLY A 65 4.64 -1.23 12.02
C GLY A 65 5.77 -1.63 12.96
N GLY A 66 5.52 -1.48 14.26
CA GLY A 66 6.49 -1.77 15.31
C GLY A 66 6.28 -0.88 16.53
N ILE A 67 7.03 -1.18 17.60
CA ILE A 67 7.15 -0.29 18.75
C ILE A 67 7.88 0.99 18.33
N GLY A 68 7.33 2.13 18.72
CA GLY A 68 7.90 3.45 18.46
C GLY A 68 8.50 4.07 19.73
N ALA A 69 9.04 5.28 19.57
CA ALA A 69 9.62 6.08 20.65
C ALA A 69 9.14 7.53 20.59
N VAL A 70 7.98 7.78 19.98
CA VAL A 70 7.40 9.12 19.86
C VAL A 70 6.68 9.46 21.16
N HIS A 71 7.08 10.55 21.80
CA HIS A 71 6.44 11.06 23.02
C HIS A 71 6.50 12.59 23.01
N ASN A 72 5.46 13.26 23.50
CA ASN A 72 5.47 14.71 23.66
C ASN A 72 4.72 15.12 24.94
N PRO A 73 5.41 15.13 26.10
CA PRO A 73 4.79 15.38 27.39
C PRO A 73 4.32 16.84 27.57
N PHE A 74 4.80 17.78 26.76
CA PHE A 74 4.44 19.20 26.89
C PHE A 74 3.08 19.53 26.29
N PHE A 75 2.74 18.90 25.16
CA PHE A 75 1.50 19.18 24.42
C PHE A 75 0.48 18.05 24.52
N THR A 76 0.86 16.91 25.11
CA THR A 76 0.02 15.72 25.18
C THR A 76 0.23 15.01 26.51
N ARG A 77 -0.77 14.23 26.94
CA ARG A 77 -0.68 13.40 28.14
C ARG A 77 0.24 12.18 27.99
N PHE A 78 0.76 11.92 26.78
CA PHE A 78 1.45 10.68 26.46
C PHE A 78 2.92 10.75 26.88
N THR A 79 3.16 10.37 28.13
CA THR A 79 4.50 10.28 28.72
C THR A 79 5.13 8.92 28.49
N ARG A 80 6.46 8.86 28.40
CA ARG A 80 7.21 7.60 28.25
C ARG A 80 7.11 6.71 29.51
N SER A 81 6.85 7.29 30.68
CA SER A 81 6.68 6.55 31.93
C SER A 81 5.39 5.72 31.91
N GLU A 82 4.28 6.30 31.46
CA GLU A 82 2.95 5.71 31.57
C GLU A 82 2.49 4.96 30.31
N PHE A 83 2.98 5.35 29.13
CA PHE A 83 2.50 4.82 27.85
C PHE A 83 3.59 4.09 27.07
N ILE A 84 3.17 3.11 26.27
CA ILE A 84 3.96 2.50 25.21
C ILE A 84 3.47 3.05 23.88
N ASN A 85 4.41 3.49 23.06
CA ASN A 85 4.13 4.01 21.73
C ASN A 85 4.34 2.90 20.68
N PHE A 86 3.48 2.85 19.68
CA PHE A 86 3.66 1.97 18.52
C PHE A 86 3.11 2.63 17.25
N SER A 87 3.41 2.03 16.10
CA SER A 87 2.99 2.56 14.81
C SER A 87 2.19 1.56 13.99
N VAL A 88 1.31 2.10 13.14
CA VAL A 88 0.42 1.32 12.26
C VAL A 88 0.26 2.02 10.93
N TRP A 89 0.27 1.27 9.83
CA TRP A 89 -0.19 1.75 8.52
C TRP A 89 -1.69 1.50 8.37
N SER A 90 -2.42 2.42 7.72
CA SER A 90 -3.84 2.20 7.43
C SER A 90 -4.03 0.95 6.56
N ASP A 91 -5.15 0.24 6.72
CA ASP A 91 -5.48 -0.88 5.81
C ASP A 91 -5.67 -0.39 4.36
N GLU A 92 -6.02 0.88 4.18
CA GLU A 92 -6.19 1.58 2.90
C GLU A 92 -4.86 1.98 2.25
N GLN A 93 -3.79 2.05 3.03
CA GLN A 93 -2.51 2.61 2.64
C GLN A 93 -1.74 1.65 1.73
N LYS A 94 -1.25 2.19 0.60
CA LYS A 94 -0.50 1.43 -0.41
C LYS A 94 0.95 1.26 0.03
N ILE A 95 1.20 0.49 1.09
CA ILE A 95 2.51 0.36 1.73
C ILE A 95 3.64 -0.23 0.85
N TRP A 96 3.34 -0.63 -0.39
CA TRP A 96 4.34 -0.96 -1.42
C TRP A 96 4.87 0.28 -2.15
N GLN A 97 4.24 1.44 -2.00
CA GLN A 97 4.73 2.73 -2.46
C GLN A 97 5.59 3.36 -1.37
N LYS A 98 6.77 3.89 -1.73
CA LYS A 98 7.76 4.35 -0.75
C LYS A 98 7.23 5.48 0.14
N ASN A 99 6.57 6.48 -0.46
CA ASN A 99 5.96 7.60 0.25
C ASN A 99 4.92 7.15 1.29
N GLU A 100 4.13 6.14 0.96
CA GLU A 100 3.15 5.55 1.87
C GLU A 100 3.84 4.70 2.93
N TYR A 101 4.83 3.88 2.55
CA TYR A 101 5.59 3.06 3.49
C TYR A 101 6.29 3.89 4.58
N ASP A 102 6.88 5.02 4.20
CA ASP A 102 7.60 5.92 5.09
C ASP A 102 6.68 6.77 5.98
N ASN A 103 5.36 6.66 5.83
CA ASN A 103 4.35 7.48 6.51
C ASN A 103 3.36 6.66 7.37
N PRO A 104 3.83 5.81 8.31
CA PRO A 104 2.94 5.15 9.27
C PRO A 104 2.33 6.17 10.25
N LEU A 105 1.18 5.84 10.84
CA LEU A 105 0.69 6.59 11.99
C LEU A 105 1.50 6.21 13.23
N MET A 106 2.34 7.11 13.70
CA MET A 106 3.26 6.88 14.84
C MET A 106 2.69 7.33 16.19
N THR A 107 1.46 7.84 16.23
CA THR A 107 0.86 8.50 17.41
C THR A 107 -0.19 7.62 18.11
N LEU A 108 0.07 6.31 18.18
CA LEU A 108 -0.74 5.33 18.92
C LEU A 108 -0.08 5.00 20.25
N PHE A 109 -0.88 4.99 21.32
CA PHE A 109 -0.38 4.83 22.68
C PHE A 109 -1.25 3.88 23.49
N CYS A 110 -0.67 2.84 24.08
CA CYS A 110 -1.35 2.02 25.09
C CYS A 110 -0.80 2.30 26.50
N LEU A 111 -1.67 2.19 27.49
CA LEU A 111 -1.31 2.38 28.90
C LEU A 111 -0.50 1.18 29.40
N LYS A 112 0.66 1.41 30.02
CA LYS A 112 1.51 0.32 30.55
C LYS A 112 0.84 -0.53 31.62
N ARG A 113 -0.07 0.07 32.40
CA ARG A 113 -0.86 -0.62 33.42
C ARG A 113 -1.85 -1.63 32.83
N ASP A 114 -2.21 -1.47 31.56
CA ASP A 114 -3.07 -2.42 30.85
C ASP A 114 -2.23 -3.59 30.33
N SER A 115 -2.02 -4.58 31.20
CA SER A 115 -1.18 -5.74 30.89
C SER A 115 -1.63 -6.52 29.66
N ALA A 116 -2.94 -6.58 29.39
CA ALA A 116 -3.49 -7.35 28.28
C ALA A 116 -3.19 -6.70 26.92
N VAL A 117 -3.46 -5.40 26.79
CA VAL A 117 -3.17 -4.65 25.55
C VAL A 117 -1.66 -4.60 25.30
N VAL A 118 -0.88 -4.37 26.35
CA VAL A 118 0.58 -4.31 26.27
C VAL A 118 1.16 -5.64 25.81
N ALA A 119 0.79 -6.75 26.46
CA ALA A 119 1.21 -8.08 26.06
C ALA A 119 0.85 -8.33 24.59
N LYS A 120 -0.37 -7.96 24.19
CA LYS A 120 -0.80 -8.15 22.81
C LYS A 120 0.04 -7.37 21.82
N VAL A 121 0.36 -6.11 22.10
CA VAL A 121 1.21 -5.28 21.24
C VAL A 121 2.63 -5.86 21.10
N TYR A 122 3.19 -6.47 22.14
CA TYR A 122 4.50 -7.13 22.08
C TYR A 122 4.50 -8.46 21.33
N GLU A 123 3.35 -9.15 21.23
CA GLU A 123 3.21 -10.36 20.42
C GLU A 123 3.19 -10.08 18.91
N LEU A 124 2.77 -8.88 18.52
CA LEU A 124 2.59 -8.53 17.11
C LEU A 124 3.91 -8.50 16.36
N ARG A 125 3.90 -9.07 15.16
CA ARG A 125 5.00 -8.99 14.20
C ARG A 125 4.70 -7.89 13.19
N ARG A 126 5.76 -7.33 12.61
CA ARG A 126 5.61 -6.34 11.53
C ARG A 126 4.73 -6.90 10.40
N TYR A 127 3.80 -6.06 9.95
CA TYR A 127 2.75 -6.33 8.97
C TYR A 127 1.60 -7.22 9.44
N ASP A 128 1.56 -7.65 10.70
CA ASP A 128 0.36 -8.30 11.23
C ASP A 128 -0.81 -7.31 11.13
N ARG A 129 -1.95 -7.80 10.65
CA ARG A 129 -3.15 -6.99 10.51
C ARG A 129 -3.88 -6.97 11.83
N VAL A 130 -4.28 -5.77 12.23
CA VAL A 130 -4.86 -5.52 13.54
C VAL A 130 -6.13 -4.69 13.42
N GLU A 131 -7.05 -4.96 14.31
CA GLU A 131 -8.20 -4.12 14.63
C GLU A 131 -7.91 -3.41 15.94
N ILE A 132 -8.05 -2.09 15.94
CA ILE A 132 -7.71 -1.23 17.06
C ILE A 132 -8.95 -0.46 17.48
N VAL A 133 -9.22 -0.45 18.79
CA VAL A 133 -10.18 0.45 19.42
C VAL A 133 -9.42 1.42 20.30
N GLY A 134 -9.74 2.70 20.15
CA GLY A 134 -9.12 3.75 20.93
C GLY A 134 -9.88 5.05 20.84
N VAL A 135 -9.41 6.05 21.58
CA VAL A 135 -9.99 7.39 21.64
C VAL A 135 -8.96 8.42 21.20
N VAL A 136 -9.36 9.33 20.31
CA VAL A 136 -8.49 10.42 19.88
C VAL A 136 -8.45 11.47 21.00
N ARG A 137 -7.39 11.49 21.80
CA ARG A 137 -7.29 12.42 22.95
C ARG A 137 -6.88 13.82 22.50
N ASN A 138 -6.04 13.92 21.48
CA ASN A 138 -5.55 15.19 20.98
C ASN A 138 -5.36 15.17 19.45
N ALA A 139 -5.33 16.36 18.85
CA ALA A 139 -5.01 16.59 17.45
C ALA A 139 -3.90 17.65 17.41
N PHE A 140 -2.65 17.22 17.34
CA PHE A 140 -1.47 18.09 17.41
C PHE A 140 -0.66 17.92 16.12
N ASN A 141 -0.20 19.03 15.54
CA ASN A 141 0.44 19.07 14.22
C ASN A 141 -0.36 18.38 13.11
N SER A 142 -1.69 18.52 13.15
CA SER A 142 -2.61 17.84 12.22
C SER A 142 -2.52 16.31 12.25
N GLU A 143 -2.00 15.73 13.35
CA GLU A 143 -1.98 14.29 13.57
C GLU A 143 -2.88 13.89 14.75
N PRO A 144 -3.61 12.78 14.64
CA PRO A 144 -4.43 12.28 15.74
C PRO A 144 -3.54 11.56 16.76
N TRP A 145 -3.62 11.95 18.02
CA TRP A 145 -2.96 11.25 19.12
C TRP A 145 -3.97 10.35 19.83
N ILE A 146 -3.81 9.05 19.65
CA ILE A 146 -4.83 8.05 19.95
C ILE A 146 -4.39 7.22 21.15
N GLU A 147 -5.21 7.24 22.19
CA GLU A 147 -5.10 6.34 23.33
C GLU A 147 -5.84 5.05 23.00
N VAL A 148 -5.09 3.97 22.88
CA VAL A 148 -5.56 2.65 22.49
C VAL A 148 -5.98 1.86 23.72
N SER A 149 -7.21 1.35 23.69
CA SER A 149 -7.78 0.51 24.75
C SER A 149 -7.83 -0.97 24.38
N GLU A 150 -7.80 -1.29 23.08
CA GLU A 150 -7.94 -2.66 22.62
C GLU A 150 -7.19 -2.86 21.30
N VAL A 151 -6.50 -3.99 21.20
CA VAL A 151 -5.80 -4.43 20.00
C VAL A 151 -6.14 -5.90 19.77
N ARG A 152 -6.69 -6.22 18.60
CA ARG A 152 -7.00 -7.60 18.20
C ARG A 152 -6.27 -7.92 16.90
N SER A 153 -5.61 -9.07 16.83
CA SER A 153 -5.09 -9.58 15.57
C SER A 153 -6.25 -10.06 14.70
N ILE A 154 -6.25 -9.67 13.43
CA ILE A 154 -7.24 -10.12 12.45
C ILE A 154 -6.56 -10.85 11.30
N ASP A 155 -7.32 -11.66 10.58
CA ASP A 155 -6.80 -12.42 9.45
C ASP A 155 -6.49 -11.53 8.24
N GLY A 156 -5.53 -11.98 7.43
CA GLY A 156 -5.01 -11.28 6.26
C GLY A 156 -3.75 -10.49 6.59
N ARG A 157 -2.59 -11.14 6.54
CA ARG A 157 -1.28 -10.49 6.70
C ARG A 157 -0.64 -10.25 5.34
N VAL A 158 -0.05 -9.08 5.15
CA VAL A 158 0.84 -8.85 4.00
C VAL A 158 2.26 -9.27 4.36
N THR A 159 2.90 -10.08 3.51
CA THR A 159 4.27 -10.55 3.76
C THR A 159 5.29 -9.63 3.09
N THR A 160 6.53 -9.64 3.59
CA THR A 160 7.66 -8.92 2.97
C THR A 160 7.88 -9.34 1.52
N ALA A 161 7.71 -10.63 1.20
CA ALA A 161 7.82 -11.13 -0.17
C ALA A 161 6.77 -10.50 -1.09
N THR A 162 5.51 -10.47 -0.66
CA THR A 162 4.42 -9.84 -1.39
C THR A 162 4.66 -8.34 -1.61
N LEU A 163 5.06 -7.62 -0.55
CA LEU A 163 5.39 -6.19 -0.65
C LEU A 163 6.55 -5.93 -1.60
N THR A 164 7.56 -6.80 -1.61
CA THR A 164 8.70 -6.67 -2.52
C THR A 164 8.26 -6.77 -3.98
N HIS A 165 7.42 -7.76 -4.31
CA HIS A 165 6.88 -7.91 -5.66
C HIS A 165 5.97 -6.74 -6.05
N MET A 166 5.08 -6.28 -5.16
CA MET A 166 4.24 -5.12 -5.43
C MET A 166 5.04 -3.83 -5.61
N ALA A 167 6.10 -3.62 -4.82
CA ALA A 167 6.97 -2.46 -4.94
C ALA A 167 7.75 -2.46 -6.26
N ARG A 168 8.31 -3.62 -6.66
CA ARG A 168 8.97 -3.78 -7.97
C ARG A 168 8.00 -3.55 -9.13
N ALA A 169 6.79 -4.11 -9.04
CA ALA A 169 5.76 -3.89 -10.03
C ALA A 169 5.42 -2.39 -10.18
N TRP A 170 5.29 -1.67 -9.05
CA TRP A 170 5.07 -0.23 -9.06
C TRP A 170 6.20 0.53 -9.75
N THR A 171 7.46 0.21 -9.44
CA THR A 171 8.62 0.79 -10.13
C THR A 171 8.60 0.50 -11.63
N PHE A 172 8.21 -0.71 -12.06
CA PHE A 172 8.09 -1.04 -13.48
C PHE A 172 6.94 -0.29 -14.16
N ILE A 173 5.83 -0.04 -13.47
CA ILE A 173 4.73 0.80 -13.97
C ILE A 173 5.20 2.23 -14.18
N GLU A 174 5.93 2.82 -13.22
CA GLU A 174 6.50 4.16 -13.34
C GLU A 174 7.51 4.28 -14.50
N GLN A 175 8.20 3.18 -14.83
CA GLN A 175 9.15 3.09 -15.95
C GLN A 175 8.49 2.66 -17.27
N HIS A 176 7.17 2.51 -17.32
CA HIS A 176 6.44 2.00 -18.49
C HIS A 176 6.88 0.59 -18.97
N ARG A 177 7.45 -0.23 -18.07
CA ARG A 177 7.87 -1.61 -18.32
C ARG A 177 6.75 -2.59 -18.02
N TRP A 178 5.64 -2.46 -18.76
CA TRP A 178 4.37 -3.11 -18.45
C TRP A 178 4.41 -4.64 -18.38
N GLN A 179 5.20 -5.29 -19.24
CA GLN A 179 5.34 -6.75 -19.25
C GLN A 179 5.91 -7.26 -17.91
N GLN A 180 6.97 -6.62 -17.43
CA GLN A 180 7.61 -7.00 -16.17
C GLN A 180 6.76 -6.66 -14.96
N ALA A 181 6.07 -5.52 -14.99
CA ALA A 181 5.07 -5.18 -13.98
C ALA A 181 4.02 -6.29 -13.84
N ALA A 182 3.46 -6.77 -14.96
CA ALA A 182 2.47 -7.84 -14.95
C ALA A 182 3.01 -9.16 -14.38
N VAL A 183 4.27 -9.51 -14.69
CA VAL A 183 4.93 -10.71 -14.10
C VAL A 183 5.06 -10.57 -12.58
N GLU A 184 5.56 -9.45 -12.08
CA GLU A 184 5.70 -9.20 -10.64
C GLU A 184 4.35 -9.20 -9.91
N LEU A 185 3.31 -8.61 -10.50
CA LEU A 185 1.95 -8.61 -9.94
C LEU A 185 1.38 -10.04 -9.86
N ASN A 186 1.60 -10.88 -10.87
CA ASN A 186 1.19 -12.28 -10.84
C ASN A 186 1.94 -13.09 -9.77
N LEU A 187 3.21 -12.77 -9.49
CA LEU A 187 3.94 -13.37 -8.38
C LEU A 187 3.37 -12.94 -7.03
N ALA A 188 3.06 -11.66 -6.86
CA ALA A 188 2.40 -11.15 -5.66
C ALA A 188 1.03 -11.78 -5.41
N ALA A 189 0.26 -12.07 -6.47
CA ALA A 189 -1.08 -12.64 -6.39
C ALA A 189 -1.14 -14.07 -5.85
N ARG A 190 -0.01 -14.80 -5.80
CA ARG A 190 0.07 -16.16 -5.25
C ARG A 190 -0.07 -16.21 -3.73
N GLN A 191 0.10 -15.07 -3.07
CA GLN A 191 0.09 -14.95 -1.62
C GLN A 191 -1.29 -14.50 -1.14
N LYS A 192 -1.64 -14.85 0.11
CA LYS A 192 -2.87 -14.36 0.73
C LYS A 192 -2.76 -12.85 0.98
N LEU A 193 -3.57 -12.08 0.27
CA LEU A 193 -3.63 -10.62 0.36
C LEU A 193 -4.87 -10.16 1.11
N THR A 194 -4.78 -9.00 1.77
CA THR A 194 -5.97 -8.28 2.24
C THR A 194 -6.83 -7.88 1.05
N ASP A 195 -8.13 -7.70 1.27
CA ASP A 195 -9.04 -7.37 0.17
C ASP A 195 -8.63 -6.06 -0.50
N ASN A 196 -8.29 -5.01 0.26
CA ASN A 196 -7.81 -3.76 -0.31
C ASN A 196 -6.54 -3.95 -1.17
N ALA A 197 -5.51 -4.65 -0.66
CA ALA A 197 -4.29 -4.89 -1.42
C ALA A 197 -4.55 -5.75 -2.68
N ARG A 198 -5.47 -6.72 -2.60
CA ARG A 198 -5.90 -7.53 -3.74
C ARG A 198 -6.62 -6.71 -4.79
N GLY A 199 -7.51 -5.80 -4.36
CA GLY A 199 -8.20 -4.86 -5.24
C GLY A 199 -7.22 -3.98 -6.01
N TRP A 200 -6.21 -3.43 -5.33
CA TRP A 200 -5.16 -2.63 -5.98
C TRP A 200 -4.29 -3.45 -6.92
N LEU A 201 -3.93 -4.69 -6.54
CA LEU A 201 -3.21 -5.61 -7.41
C LEU A 201 -3.97 -5.84 -8.72
N HIS A 202 -5.27 -6.14 -8.65
CA HIS A 202 -6.12 -6.29 -9.82
C HIS A 202 -6.19 -5.00 -10.65
N GLY A 203 -6.28 -3.83 -10.00
CA GLY A 203 -6.24 -2.52 -10.65
C GLY A 203 -4.98 -2.31 -11.47
N TYR A 204 -3.81 -2.55 -10.86
CA TYR A 204 -2.51 -2.42 -11.53
C TYR A 204 -2.29 -3.45 -12.64
N LEU A 205 -2.76 -4.68 -12.44
CA LEU A 205 -2.66 -5.71 -13.47
C LEU A 205 -3.56 -5.37 -14.66
N GLY A 206 -4.77 -4.86 -14.40
CA GLY A 206 -5.66 -4.34 -15.43
C GLY A 206 -5.04 -3.18 -16.21
N LEU A 207 -4.41 -2.23 -15.52
CA LEU A 207 -3.65 -1.14 -16.15
C LEU A 207 -2.52 -1.68 -17.04
N ALA A 208 -1.69 -2.59 -16.53
CA ALA A 208 -0.59 -3.17 -17.29
C ALA A 208 -1.09 -3.92 -18.55
N LEU A 209 -2.15 -4.74 -18.42
CA LEU A 209 -2.74 -5.47 -19.54
C LEU A 209 -3.36 -4.55 -20.58
N MET A 210 -3.99 -3.45 -20.16
CA MET A 210 -4.51 -2.42 -21.06
C MET A 210 -3.36 -1.81 -21.89
N ARG A 211 -2.26 -1.43 -21.24
CA ARG A 211 -1.07 -0.86 -21.91
C ARG A 211 -0.39 -1.84 -22.86
N LEU A 212 -0.51 -3.15 -22.59
CA LEU A 212 0.00 -4.22 -23.45
C LEU A 212 -0.94 -4.57 -24.63
N GLY A 213 -2.06 -3.88 -24.81
CA GLY A 213 -3.01 -4.19 -25.88
C GLY A 213 -3.82 -5.47 -25.64
N ARG A 214 -4.01 -5.86 -24.37
CA ARG A 214 -4.84 -7.01 -23.95
C ARG A 214 -6.13 -6.52 -23.25
N PRO A 215 -7.02 -5.80 -23.95
CA PRO A 215 -8.14 -5.09 -23.32
C PRO A 215 -9.19 -6.01 -22.69
N LYS A 216 -9.41 -7.20 -23.25
CA LYS A 216 -10.38 -8.16 -22.70
C LYS A 216 -9.97 -8.62 -21.29
N GLU A 217 -8.71 -8.98 -21.12
CA GLU A 217 -8.18 -9.40 -19.82
C GLU A 217 -8.08 -8.22 -18.85
N ALA A 218 -7.69 -7.05 -19.36
CA ALA A 218 -7.69 -5.82 -18.58
C ALA A 218 -9.09 -5.53 -17.99
N ALA A 219 -10.14 -5.70 -18.79
CA ALA A 219 -11.52 -5.48 -18.35
C ALA A 219 -11.91 -6.44 -17.21
N THR A 220 -11.52 -7.71 -17.30
CA THR A 220 -11.75 -8.69 -16.22
C THR A 220 -11.07 -8.27 -14.92
N GLN A 221 -9.80 -7.85 -14.99
CA GLN A 221 -9.04 -7.44 -13.81
C GLN A 221 -9.58 -6.13 -13.21
N LEU A 222 -9.91 -5.13 -14.04
CA LEU A 222 -10.50 -3.87 -13.56
C LEU A 222 -11.91 -4.07 -12.97
N ALA A 223 -12.71 -4.98 -13.52
CA ALA A 223 -14.00 -5.34 -12.94
C ALA A 223 -13.85 -5.97 -11.55
N ALA A 224 -12.88 -6.89 -11.39
CA ALA A 224 -12.54 -7.45 -10.08
C ALA A 224 -12.08 -6.37 -9.08
N ALA A 225 -11.21 -5.46 -9.53
CA ALA A 225 -10.76 -4.32 -8.72
C ALA A 225 -11.95 -3.42 -8.30
N LYS A 226 -12.85 -3.09 -9.22
CA LYS A 226 -14.05 -2.26 -8.96
C LYS A 226 -15.02 -2.91 -7.98
N GLY A 227 -15.14 -4.24 -8.00
CA GLY A 227 -15.96 -4.99 -7.05
C GLY A 227 -15.43 -4.93 -5.62
N ILE A 228 -14.11 -4.88 -5.46
CA ILE A 228 -13.42 -4.85 -4.16
C ILE A 228 -13.26 -3.40 -3.66
N LEU A 229 -12.71 -2.52 -4.49
CA LEU A 229 -12.43 -1.10 -4.21
C LEU A 229 -13.60 -0.21 -4.62
N LYS A 230 -14.74 -0.39 -3.94
CA LYS A 230 -15.99 0.30 -4.28
C LYS A 230 -15.80 1.82 -4.30
N GLY A 231 -15.99 2.43 -5.46
CA GLY A 231 -15.95 3.88 -5.62
C GLY A 231 -14.56 4.50 -5.72
N GLU A 232 -13.49 3.70 -5.82
CA GLU A 232 -12.13 4.22 -5.97
C GLU A 232 -11.97 4.99 -7.30
N PRO A 233 -11.72 6.31 -7.27
CA PRO A 233 -11.78 7.15 -8.48
C PRO A 233 -10.82 6.70 -9.58
N GLN A 234 -9.62 6.28 -9.18
CA GLN A 234 -8.58 5.83 -10.11
C GLN A 234 -9.00 4.56 -10.87
N ILE A 235 -9.67 3.62 -10.21
CA ILE A 235 -10.17 2.39 -10.85
C ILE A 235 -11.33 2.69 -11.80
N LEU A 236 -12.22 3.61 -11.42
CA LEU A 236 -13.32 4.06 -12.27
C LEU A 236 -12.80 4.78 -13.52
N GLU A 237 -11.77 5.61 -13.37
CA GLU A 237 -11.11 6.30 -14.48
C GLU A 237 -10.52 5.29 -15.47
N TRP A 238 -9.69 4.35 -15.00
CA TRP A 238 -9.09 3.33 -15.87
C TRP A 238 -10.13 2.48 -16.58
N SER A 239 -11.21 2.10 -15.88
CA SER A 239 -12.31 1.34 -16.47
C SER A 239 -13.03 2.14 -17.55
N GLY A 240 -13.33 3.41 -17.28
CA GLY A 240 -14.01 4.29 -18.25
C GLY A 240 -13.13 4.67 -19.44
N VAL A 241 -11.80 4.68 -19.29
CA VAL A 241 -10.87 4.82 -20.43
C VAL A 241 -10.88 3.54 -21.28
N LEU A 242 -10.81 2.36 -20.65
CA LEU A 242 -10.84 1.08 -21.34
C LEU A 242 -12.14 0.86 -22.12
N GLU A 243 -13.28 1.31 -21.60
CA GLU A 243 -14.59 1.19 -22.27
C GLU A 243 -14.72 2.11 -23.50
N ARG A 244 -14.14 3.32 -23.46
CA ARG A 244 -14.25 4.31 -24.53
C ARG A 244 -13.35 4.01 -25.73
N ASP A 245 -12.06 3.80 -25.47
CA ASP A 245 -11.10 3.50 -26.53
C ASP A 245 -9.94 2.65 -25.98
N PRO A 246 -10.08 1.32 -26.01
CA PRO A 246 -9.03 0.41 -25.53
C PRO A 246 -7.71 0.53 -26.30
N ARG A 247 -7.74 0.98 -27.57
CA ARG A 247 -6.55 1.04 -28.44
C ARG A 247 -5.72 2.29 -28.18
N SER A 248 -6.37 3.40 -27.81
CA SER A 248 -5.67 4.67 -27.47
C SER A 248 -4.64 4.52 -26.35
N GLN A 249 -4.81 3.52 -25.49
CA GLN A 249 -3.95 3.35 -24.32
C GLN A 249 -2.78 2.41 -24.55
N VAL A 250 -2.69 1.73 -25.70
CA VAL A 250 -1.57 0.82 -25.98
C VAL A 250 -0.29 1.64 -26.03
N ASP A 251 0.67 1.27 -25.18
CA ASP A 251 1.95 1.96 -25.15
C ASP A 251 2.79 1.51 -26.36
N THR A 252 2.93 2.39 -27.33
CA THR A 252 3.67 2.14 -28.57
C THR A 252 5.18 2.03 -28.33
N GLN A 253 5.70 2.51 -27.20
CA GLN A 253 7.11 2.35 -26.84
C GLN A 253 7.48 0.88 -26.60
N VAL A 254 6.52 0.06 -26.15
CA VAL A 254 6.73 -1.40 -25.96
C VAL A 254 6.98 -2.09 -27.30
N THR A 255 6.35 -1.61 -28.37
CA THR A 255 6.49 -2.18 -29.71
C THR A 255 7.85 -1.85 -30.32
N MET A 256 8.51 -0.77 -29.87
CA MET A 256 9.85 -0.40 -30.30
C MET A 256 10.90 -1.01 -29.39
N THR A 257 10.94 -2.34 -29.33
CA THR A 257 12.19 -3.01 -28.95
C THR A 257 13.14 -2.82 -30.13
N GLU A 258 13.76 -1.64 -30.25
CA GLU A 258 14.96 -1.50 -31.09
C GLU A 258 16.00 -2.44 -30.48
N VAL A 259 16.06 -3.66 -31.01
CA VAL A 259 17.16 -4.58 -30.72
C VAL A 259 18.41 -3.82 -31.07
N ARG A 260 19.19 -3.43 -30.04
CA ARG A 260 20.44 -2.71 -30.25
C ARG A 260 21.24 -3.50 -31.26
N LYS A 261 21.83 -2.82 -32.23
CA LYS A 261 22.50 -3.47 -33.37
C LYS A 261 23.57 -4.51 -32.96
N GLY A 262 24.10 -4.41 -31.74
CA GLY A 262 25.04 -5.38 -31.14
C GLY A 262 24.41 -6.53 -30.33
N GLU A 263 23.11 -6.50 -30.05
CA GLU A 263 22.36 -7.56 -29.37
C GLU A 263 21.52 -8.41 -30.34
N ARG A 264 21.56 -8.09 -31.64
CA ARG A 264 20.99 -8.95 -32.67
C ARG A 264 21.78 -10.27 -32.69
N PRO A 265 21.10 -11.43 -32.74
CA PRO A 265 21.78 -12.70 -32.89
C PRO A 265 22.70 -12.69 -34.11
N LEU A 266 23.86 -13.36 -33.99
CA LEU A 266 24.94 -13.29 -34.97
C LEU A 266 24.46 -13.61 -36.41
N TRP A 267 23.43 -14.46 -36.56
CA TRP A 267 22.87 -14.85 -37.85
C TRP A 267 22.09 -13.73 -38.55
N GLU A 268 21.40 -12.85 -37.82
CA GLU A 268 20.70 -11.68 -38.42
C GLU A 268 21.67 -10.61 -38.91
N ALA A 269 22.88 -10.54 -38.33
CA ALA A 269 23.92 -9.60 -38.75
C ALA A 269 24.60 -9.99 -40.08
N VAL A 270 24.42 -11.23 -40.56
CA VAL A 270 25.04 -11.73 -41.79
C VAL A 270 24.22 -11.37 -43.03
N ASP A 271 22.88 -11.30 -42.92
CA ASP A 271 22.00 -11.06 -44.07
C ASP A 271 22.00 -9.61 -44.56
N ASP A 272 22.29 -8.64 -43.68
CA ASP A 272 22.35 -7.20 -44.05
C ASP A 272 23.52 -6.84 -45.01
N LYS A 273 24.50 -7.74 -45.20
CA LYS A 273 25.66 -7.48 -46.07
C LYS A 273 25.43 -7.75 -47.56
N LYS A 274 24.34 -8.42 -47.96
CA LYS A 274 24.10 -8.73 -49.38
C LYS A 274 23.54 -7.56 -50.20
N GLY A 275 23.10 -6.46 -49.56
CA GLY A 275 22.45 -5.34 -50.25
C GLY A 275 23.30 -4.08 -50.54
N LYS A 276 24.53 -3.96 -49.99
CA LYS A 276 25.33 -2.72 -50.09
C LYS A 276 26.63 -2.84 -50.90
N ALA A 277 26.69 -3.78 -51.83
CA ALA A 277 27.83 -3.95 -52.73
C ALA A 277 27.62 -3.30 -54.11
N LYS A 278 27.43 -1.96 -54.19
CA LYS A 278 27.72 -1.22 -55.43
C LYS A 278 27.70 0.31 -55.25
N LYS A 279 28.85 0.87 -54.88
CA LYS A 279 29.45 2.13 -55.39
C LYS A 279 30.62 2.53 -54.50
N LEU A 280 31.75 1.82 -54.64
CA LEU A 280 33.05 2.36 -54.24
C LEU A 280 33.49 3.33 -55.33
N GLY A 281 33.15 4.61 -55.13
CA GLY A 281 33.75 5.74 -55.82
C GLY A 281 35.11 6.05 -55.19
N ARG A 282 36.15 5.78 -55.96
CA ARG A 282 37.57 6.12 -55.77
C ARG A 282 37.79 7.60 -55.47
N THR A 283 38.33 7.97 -54.30
CA THR A 283 39.11 9.22 -54.13
C THR A 283 40.17 9.14 -53.03
N LYS A 284 41.42 9.19 -53.51
CA LYS A 284 42.66 9.80 -53.00
C LYS A 284 42.86 10.02 -51.49
N THR A 285 43.85 9.27 -51.01
CA THR A 285 44.92 9.65 -50.08
C THR A 285 45.18 11.14 -49.88
N GLY A 286 45.11 11.59 -48.62
CA GLY A 286 45.65 12.86 -48.14
C GLY A 286 45.74 12.83 -46.61
N GLY A 287 46.95 12.66 -46.08
CA GLY A 287 47.19 12.45 -44.65
C GLY A 287 46.89 13.65 -43.76
N LYS A 288 46.62 13.38 -42.48
CA LYS A 288 46.83 14.31 -41.36
C LYS A 288 46.98 13.57 -40.03
N LYS A 289 47.87 14.11 -39.21
CA LYS A 289 48.47 13.62 -37.96
C LYS A 289 47.48 13.22 -36.86
N PRO A 290 47.91 12.40 -35.87
CA PRO A 290 47.12 12.04 -34.70
C PRO A 290 47.11 13.18 -33.68
N THR A 291 45.93 13.67 -33.32
CA THR A 291 45.73 14.49 -32.13
C THR A 291 45.05 13.68 -31.05
N THR A 292 45.81 13.42 -29.99
CA THR A 292 45.39 12.93 -28.68
C THR A 292 44.17 13.72 -28.19
N ARG A 293 43.02 13.04 -28.03
CA ARG A 293 41.84 13.61 -27.37
C ARG A 293 41.62 12.90 -26.05
N SER A 294 41.87 13.65 -24.98
CA SER A 294 41.55 13.33 -23.60
C SER A 294 40.08 12.89 -23.46
N ASN A 295 39.87 11.72 -22.86
CA ASN A 295 38.59 11.32 -22.33
C ASN A 295 38.22 12.25 -21.16
N GLN A 296 37.46 13.30 -21.44
CA GLN A 296 36.69 13.97 -20.40
C GLN A 296 35.41 13.18 -20.18
N LEU A 297 35.33 12.50 -19.04
CA LEU A 297 34.08 12.10 -18.42
C LEU A 297 33.20 13.36 -18.34
N LYS A 298 32.13 13.40 -19.13
CA LYS A 298 31.06 14.36 -18.91
C LYS A 298 30.27 13.88 -17.71
N ASP A 299 30.34 14.65 -16.63
CA ASP A 299 29.40 14.61 -15.53
C ASP A 299 27.97 14.58 -16.09
N VAL A 300 27.29 13.47 -15.86
CA VAL A 300 25.86 13.35 -16.06
C VAL A 300 25.22 14.13 -14.91
N GLY A 301 24.92 15.39 -15.16
CA GLY A 301 24.21 16.24 -14.22
C GLY A 301 22.87 15.63 -13.78
N PRO A 302 22.37 15.96 -12.58
CA PRO A 302 21.17 15.36 -12.02
C PRO A 302 19.96 15.61 -12.93
N VAL A 303 19.26 14.52 -13.24
CA VAL A 303 17.95 14.54 -13.88
C VAL A 303 17.00 15.36 -13.00
N LYS A 304 16.63 16.56 -13.47
CA LYS A 304 15.59 17.38 -12.84
C LYS A 304 14.26 16.64 -12.99
N LEU A 305 13.80 16.05 -11.89
CA LEU A 305 12.42 15.60 -11.76
C LEU A 305 11.47 16.82 -11.88
N PRO A 306 10.29 16.65 -12.51
CA PRO A 306 9.28 17.69 -12.55
C PRO A 306 8.90 18.09 -11.12
N ARG A 307 9.16 19.35 -10.80
CA ARG A 307 8.85 19.99 -9.53
C ARG A 307 7.32 20.01 -9.41
N THR A 308 6.76 19.26 -8.46
CA THR A 308 5.36 19.39 -8.08
C THR A 308 5.13 20.84 -7.65
N GLU A 309 4.28 21.54 -8.39
CA GLU A 309 3.88 22.89 -8.07
C GLU A 309 3.24 22.90 -6.69
N LYS A 310 3.91 23.59 -5.75
CA LYS A 310 3.30 23.96 -4.48
C LYS A 310 2.13 24.87 -4.80
N SER A 311 0.92 24.34 -4.64
CA SER A 311 -0.30 25.13 -4.50
C SER A 311 -0.12 26.09 -3.33
N SER A 312 0.24 27.34 -3.65
CA SER A 312 0.24 28.43 -2.68
C SER A 312 -1.21 28.84 -2.44
N ASN A 313 -1.80 28.33 -1.36
CA ASN A 313 -3.10 28.78 -0.91
C ASN A 313 -2.92 30.21 -0.34
N LYS A 314 -3.27 31.21 -1.15
CA LYS A 314 -3.25 32.63 -0.80
C LYS A 314 -4.44 32.90 0.11
N THR A 315 -4.20 32.95 1.41
CA THR A 315 -5.18 33.36 2.43
C THR A 315 -5.60 34.80 2.16
N GLN A 316 -6.84 34.99 1.74
CA GLN A 316 -7.55 36.28 1.77
C GLN A 316 -8.25 36.44 3.12
N GLY A 317 -8.24 37.66 3.66
CA GLY A 317 -9.28 38.14 4.58
C GLY A 317 -8.86 38.42 6.02
N ALA A 318 -8.17 39.54 6.26
CA ALA A 318 -8.20 40.22 7.55
C ALA A 318 -9.21 41.38 7.46
N ALA A 319 -10.39 41.21 8.05
CA ALA A 319 -11.36 42.27 8.24
C ALA A 319 -10.98 43.10 9.48
N LYS A 320 -10.91 44.42 9.32
CA LYS A 320 -10.73 45.39 10.41
C LYS A 320 -12.02 45.51 11.24
N PRO A 321 -11.92 45.76 12.55
CA PRO A 321 -13.08 46.13 13.36
C PRO A 321 -13.42 47.60 13.14
N ASN A 322 -14.71 47.90 12.95
CA ASN A 322 -15.23 49.26 13.08
C ASN A 322 -15.43 49.61 14.55
N LYS A 323 -15.02 50.83 14.90
CA LYS A 323 -15.45 51.56 16.09
C LYS A 323 -16.90 52.00 15.96
#